data_AF-A0A7I0J8P6-F1
#
_entry.id   AF-A0A7I0J8P6-F1
#
_cell.length_a   1.000
_cell.length_b   1.000
_cell.length_c   1.000
_cell.angle_alpha   90.00
_cell.angle_beta   90.00
_cell.angle_gamma   90.00
#
_symmetry.space_group_name_H-M   'P 1'
#
loop_
_entity.id
_entity.type
_entity.pdbx_description
1 polymer ?
#
loop_
_entity_poly.entity_id
_entity_poly.type
_entity_poly.pdbx_seq_one_letter_code
_entity_poly.pdbx_strand_id
1 'polypeptide(L)' 'MFISLQISNLDKMPAGTAASYAARDRSFEIGRENCDWTLSDPDKFISGRHCEVRYQAG' A
#
# COMPACT_ATOMS: atom_id res chain seq x y z
N MET A 1 4.73 11.89 -13.38
CA MET A 1 5.37 10.62 -13.01
C MET A 1 4.36 9.56 -12.59
N PHE A 2 4.65 8.29 -12.84
CA PHE A 2 3.85 7.14 -12.42
C PHE A 2 4.67 6.27 -11.46
N ILE A 3 4.10 5.93 -10.30
CA ILE A 3 4.71 5.06 -9.30
C ILE A 3 3.81 3.83 -9.13
N SER A 4 4.37 2.64 -9.24
CA SER A 4 3.67 1.38 -9.00
C SER A 4 4.45 0.51 -8.02
N LEU A 5 3.76 -0.09 -7.05
CA LEU A 5 4.30 -1.13 -6.18
C LEU A 5 3.52 -2.43 -6.32
N GLN A 6 4.22 -3.53 -6.08
CA GLN A 6 3.67 -4.88 -6.09
C GLN A 6 4.27 -5.69 -4.95
N ILE A 7 3.42 -6.40 -4.22
CA ILE A 7 3.81 -7.39 -3.22
C ILE A 7 4.18 -8.68 -3.96
N SER A 8 5.39 -9.21 -3.71
CA SER A 8 5.89 -10.42 -4.39
C SER A 8 5.59 -11.72 -3.63
N ASN A 9 5.41 -11.65 -2.31
CA ASN A 9 5.17 -12.82 -1.45
C ASN A 9 3.67 -13.01 -1.17
N LEU A 10 2.90 -13.35 -2.22
CA LEU A 10 1.44 -13.39 -2.19
C LEU A 10 0.85 -14.56 -1.39
N ASP A 11 1.62 -15.62 -1.15
CA ASP A 11 1.12 -16.87 -0.55
C ASP A 11 0.57 -16.69 0.88
N LYS A 12 0.95 -15.60 1.55
CA LYS A 12 0.51 -15.24 2.90
C LYS A 12 -0.51 -14.11 2.93
N MET A 13 -0.98 -13.65 1.78
CA MET A 13 -1.86 -12.50 1.72
C MET A 13 -3.32 -12.93 1.89
N PRO A 14 -4.11 -12.22 2.73
CA PRO A 14 -5.53 -12.49 2.83
C PRO A 14 -6.22 -12.32 1.47
N ALA A 15 -7.16 -13.22 1.17
CA ALA A 15 -7.94 -13.17 -0.06
C ALA A 15 -8.64 -11.80 -0.20
N GLY A 16 -8.58 -11.22 -1.40
CA GLY A 16 -9.17 -9.92 -1.71
C GLY A 16 -8.29 -8.71 -1.40
N THR A 17 -7.10 -8.90 -0.82
CA THR A 17 -6.14 -7.81 -0.65
C THR A 17 -5.55 -7.43 -2.02
N ALA A 18 -5.48 -6.13 -2.32
CA ALA A 18 -4.85 -5.66 -3.55
C ALA A 18 -3.33 -5.86 -3.47
N ALA A 19 -2.80 -6.78 -4.30
CA ALA A 19 -1.37 -7.10 -4.40
C ALA A 19 -0.52 -5.95 -4.97
N SER A 20 -1.15 -5.01 -5.65
CA SER A 20 -0.48 -3.90 -6.31
C SER A 20 -1.27 -2.61 -6.13
N TYR A 21 -0.55 -1.50 -6.07
CA TYR A 21 -1.13 -0.17 -6.09
C TYR A 21 -0.29 0.74 -6.97
N ALA A 22 -0.95 1.68 -7.63
CA ALA A 22 -0.27 2.66 -8.45
C ALA A 22 -0.90 4.04 -8.28
N ALA A 23 -0.04 5.06 -8.31
CA ALA A 23 -0.43 6.45 -8.24
C ALA A 23 0.28 7.25 -9.34
N ARG A 24 -0.37 8.33 -9.76
CA ARG A 24 0.15 9.23 -10.76
C ARG A 24 0.20 10.65 -10.20
N ASP A 25 1.37 11.27 -10.32
CA ASP A 25 1.62 12.67 -9.94
C ASP A 25 1.24 13.01 -8.48
N ARG A 26 1.30 12.02 -7.57
CA ARG A 26 1.00 12.19 -6.14
C ARG A 26 1.73 11.17 -5.27
N SER A 27 1.92 11.54 -3.99
CA SER A 27 2.24 10.61 -2.91
C SER A 27 1.02 9.74 -2.55
N PHE A 28 1.26 8.65 -1.83
CA PHE A 28 0.18 7.82 -1.27
C PHE A 28 0.61 7.13 0.03
N GLU A 29 -0.38 6.89 0.88
CA GLU A 29 -0.23 6.23 2.17
C GLU A 29 -0.48 4.72 2.07
N ILE A 30 0.29 3.94 2.82
CA ILE A 30 0.14 2.50 2.97
C ILE A 30 -0.18 2.19 4.43
N GLY A 31 -1.20 1.38 4.68
CA GLY A 31 -1.58 1.01 6.04
C GLY A 31 -2.72 0.00 6.10
N ARG A 32 -3.15 -0.32 7.32
CA ARG A 32 -4.23 -1.27 7.58
C ARG A 32 -5.62 -0.62 7.49
N GLU A 33 -5.74 0.69 7.66
CA GLU A 33 -7.03 1.39 7.63
C GLU A 33 -6.93 2.82 7.11
N ASN A 34 -7.93 3.26 6.35
CA ASN A 34 -8.06 4.62 5.83
C ASN A 34 -6.82 5.14 5.07
N CYS A 35 -6.15 4.27 4.32
CA CYS A 35 -4.99 4.60 3.50
C CYS A 35 -5.31 4.43 2.00
N ASP A 36 -4.57 5.15 1.15
CA ASP A 36 -4.67 5.00 -0.32
C ASP A 36 -4.49 3.53 -0.76
N TRP A 37 -3.44 2.87 -0.25
CA TRP A 37 -3.26 1.43 -0.37
C TRP A 37 -3.50 0.75 0.97
N THR A 38 -4.72 0.27 1.15
CA THR A 38 -5.11 -0.47 2.35
C THR A 38 -4.77 -1.96 2.19
N LEU A 39 -3.95 -2.48 3.09
CA LEU A 39 -3.56 -3.89 3.16
C LEU A 39 -4.32 -4.57 4.30
N SER A 40 -5.11 -5.60 3.99
CA SER A 40 -5.80 -6.38 5.02
C SER A 40 -4.78 -7.13 5.86
N ASP A 41 -4.80 -6.88 7.16
CA ASP A 41 -3.86 -7.45 8.11
C ASP A 41 -4.57 -7.74 9.44
N PRO A 42 -5.27 -8.88 9.54
CA PRO A 42 -6.05 -9.23 10.75
C PRO A 42 -5.15 -9.44 11.98
N ASP A 43 -3.89 -9.81 11.76
CA ASP A 43 -2.92 -10.10 12.81
C ASP A 43 -2.18 -8.84 13.32
N LYS A 44 -2.42 -7.68 12.70
CA LYS A 44 -1.98 -6.35 13.14
C LYS A 44 -0.45 -6.14 13.13
N PHE A 45 0.25 -6.72 12.17
CA PHE A 45 1.64 -6.40 11.85
C PHE A 45 1.80 -5.00 11.24
N ILE A 46 0.82 -4.55 10.47
CA ILE A 46 0.74 -3.27 9.77
C ILE A 46 -0.03 -2.27 10.63
N SER A 47 0.56 -1.11 10.82
CA SER A 47 -0.06 0.00 11.55
C SER A 47 -1.27 0.56 10.78
N GLY A 48 -2.18 1.24 11.48
CA GLY A 48 -3.35 1.88 10.84
C GLY A 48 -2.94 2.75 9.64
N ARG A 49 -1.97 3.65 9.88
CA ARG A 49 -1.15 4.31 8.87
C ARG A 49 0.30 3.90 9.10
N HIS A 50 0.92 3.21 8.15
CA HIS A 50 2.21 2.55 8.36
C HIS A 50 3.36 3.31 7.73
N CYS A 51 3.25 3.67 6.45
CA CYS A 51 4.25 4.48 5.77
C CYS A 51 3.64 5.29 4.62
N GLU A 52 4.45 6.19 4.06
CA GLU A 52 4.11 6.99 2.89
C GLU A 52 5.18 6.76 1.81
N VAL A 53 4.75 6.57 0.57
CA VAL A 53 5.64 6.71 -0.59
C VAL A 53 5.54 8.15 -1.07
N ARG A 54 6.61 8.90 -0.85
CA ARG A 54 6.67 10.31 -1.24
C ARG A 54 7.03 10.46 -2.70
N TYR A 55 6.16 11.12 -3.43
CA TYR A 55 6.51 11.71 -4.72
C TYR A 55 7.28 13.02 -4.46
N GLN A 56 8.60 12.99 -4.64
CA GLN A 56 9.45 14.19 -4.66
C GLN A 56 9.79 14.54 -6.10
N ALA A 57 9.55 15.80 -6.46
CA ALA A 57 9.64 16.41 -7.79
C ALA A 57 8.38 16.27 -8.63
N GLY A 58 7.85 17.40 -9.10
CA GLY A 58 7.35 17.49 -10.47
C GLY A 58 8.54 17.66 -11.39
#